data_AF-A0A9E5GFC5-F1
#
_entry.id   AF-A0A9E5GFC5-F1
#
_cell.length_a   1.000
_cell.length_b   1.000
_cell.length_c   1.000
_cell.angle_alpha   90.00
_cell.angle_beta   90.00
_cell.angle_gamma   90.00
#
_symmetry.space_group_name_H-M   'P 1'
#
loop_
_entity.id
_entity.type
_entity.pdbx_description
1 polymer ?
#
loop_
_entity_poly.entity_id
_entity_poly.type
_entity_poly.pdbx_seq_one_letter_code
_entity_poly.pdbx_strand_id
1 'polypeptide(L)'
;MEEIHTQILLRLAREALESYFGMKAPSLYERLKYENKEPYTHELGCFVTLHKKNGELCGCIGNLWGKGPLLEEIPKLARAAAFSDPRFHPLKQEELSC
;
A
#
# COMPACT_ATOMS: atom_id res chain seq x y z
N MET A 1 4.36 -12.52 11.68
CA MET A 1 5.13 -11.67 10.74
C MET A 1 6.01 -10.76 11.57
N GLU A 2 7.31 -10.72 11.31
CA GLU A 2 8.25 -9.87 12.07
C GLU A 2 7.98 -8.38 11.79
N GLU A 3 8.29 -7.53 12.77
CA GLU A 3 8.05 -6.08 12.71
C GLU A 3 8.70 -5.40 11.50
N ILE A 4 9.86 -5.91 11.07
CA ILE A 4 10.60 -5.43 9.89
C ILE A 4 9.78 -5.61 8.60
N HIS A 5 9.14 -6.77 8.42
CA HIS A 5 8.33 -7.03 7.24
C HIS A 5 7.11 -6.10 7.18
N THR A 6 6.45 -5.88 8.33
CA THR A 6 5.32 -4.96 8.42
C THR A 6 5.71 -3.54 8.01
N GLN A 7 6.84 -3.01 8.50
CA GLN A 7 7.32 -1.68 8.12
C GLN A 7 7.65 -1.59 6.62
N ILE A 8 8.21 -2.65 6.04
CA ILE A 8 8.50 -2.71 4.60
C ILE A 8 7.22 -2.70 3.76
N LEU A 9 6.20 -3.48 4.14
CA LEU A 9 4.91 -3.50 3.45
C LEU A 9 4.17 -2.15 3.56
N LEU A 10 4.22 -1.49 4.73
CA LEU A 10 3.68 -0.15 4.91
C LEU A 10 4.42 0.89 4.05
N ARG A 11 5.75 0.79 3.98
CA ARG A 11 6.56 1.65 3.11
C ARG A 11 6.20 1.42 1.64
N LEU A 12 6.04 0.17 1.21
CA LEU A 12 5.63 -0.19 -0.14
C LEU A 12 4.26 0.41 -0.52
N ALA A 13 3.29 0.35 0.39
CA ALA A 13 1.98 0.99 0.21
C ALA A 13 2.13 2.52 0.05
N ARG A 14 2.94 3.16 0.90
CA ARG A 14 3.19 4.60 0.85
C ARG A 14 3.88 5.02 -0.46
N GLU A 15 4.89 4.27 -0.91
CA GLU A 15 5.58 4.55 -2.17
C GLU A 15 4.66 4.45 -3.38
N ALA A 16 3.69 3.52 -3.36
CA ALA A 16 2.70 3.41 -4.42
C ALA A 16 1.82 4.67 -4.55
N LEU A 17 1.56 5.37 -3.44
CA LEU A 17 0.85 6.64 -3.39
C LEU A 17 1.75 7.82 -3.75
N GLU A 18 2.98 7.88 -3.21
CA GLU A 18 3.98 8.90 -3.55
C GLU A 18 4.25 8.91 -5.06
N SER A 19 4.38 7.71 -5.67
CA SER A 19 4.54 7.53 -7.11
C SER A 19 3.34 8.04 -7.93
N TYR A 20 2.12 7.90 -7.42
CA TYR A 20 0.93 8.40 -8.10
C TYR A 20 0.93 9.92 -8.22
N PHE A 21 1.41 10.63 -7.19
CA PHE A 21 1.54 12.09 -7.20
C PHE A 21 2.82 12.60 -7.88
N GLY A 22 3.55 11.75 -8.58
CA GLY A 22 4.78 12.14 -9.30
C GLY A 22 5.95 12.51 -8.39
N MET A 23 5.91 12.14 -7.10
CA MET A 23 7.05 12.28 -6.21
C MET A 23 8.12 11.26 -6.63
N LYS A 24 9.41 11.55 -6.35
CA LYS A 24 10.50 10.59 -6.63
C LYS A 24 10.18 9.25 -5.97
N ALA A 25 9.74 8.29 -6.78
CA ALA A 25 9.39 6.98 -6.31
C ALA A 25 10.69 6.22 -5.96
N PRO A 26 10.83 5.71 -4.74
CA PRO A 26 11.96 4.87 -4.37
C PRO A 26 11.87 3.50 -5.07
N SER A 27 13.00 2.81 -5.10
CA SER A 27 13.20 1.54 -5.77
C SER A 27 12.72 0.33 -4.93
N LEU A 28 11.83 0.50 -3.94
CA LEU A 28 11.52 -0.60 -3.02
C LEU A 28 10.81 -1.75 -3.71
N TYR A 29 9.83 -1.46 -4.57
CA TYR A 29 9.17 -2.49 -5.38
C TYR A 29 10.19 -3.28 -6.21
N GLU A 30 11.06 -2.60 -6.95
CA GLU A 30 12.10 -3.24 -7.76
C GLU A 30 13.10 -4.03 -6.90
N ARG A 31 13.47 -3.50 -5.74
CA ARG A 31 14.37 -4.18 -4.80
C ARG A 31 13.74 -5.46 -4.27
N LEU A 32 12.49 -5.41 -3.80
CA LEU A 32 11.77 -6.56 -3.28
C LEU A 32 11.49 -7.60 -4.38
N LYS A 33 11.21 -7.14 -5.60
CA LYS A 33 11.06 -7.99 -6.78
C LYS A 33 12.36 -8.72 -7.12
N TYR A 34 13.50 -8.03 -7.08
CA TYR A 34 14.81 -8.62 -7.31
C TYR A 34 15.21 -9.58 -6.18
N GLU A 35 14.96 -9.21 -4.92
CA GLU A 35 15.25 -10.06 -3.76
C GLU A 35 14.42 -11.35 -3.78
N ASN A 36 13.17 -11.29 -4.25
CA ASN A 36 12.26 -12.43 -4.40
C ASN A 36 12.17 -13.30 -3.13
N LYS A 37 12.05 -12.66 -1.97
CA LYS A 37 12.02 -13.30 -0.65
C LYS A 37 10.62 -13.38 -0.07
N GLU A 38 10.40 -14.41 0.74
CA GLU A 38 9.25 -14.48 1.63
C GLU A 38 9.36 -13.40 2.73
N PRO A 39 8.23 -12.87 3.23
CA PRO A 39 6.84 -13.21 2.87
C PRO A 39 6.29 -12.39 1.67
N TYR A 40 7.10 -11.57 1.00
CA TYR A 40 6.62 -10.64 -0.03
C TYR A 40 6.05 -11.33 -1.28
N THR A 41 6.50 -12.56 -1.54
CA THR A 41 6.07 -13.41 -2.64
C THR A 41 4.84 -14.26 -2.32
N HIS A 42 4.38 -14.29 -1.06
CA HIS A 42 3.21 -15.08 -0.67
C HIS A 42 1.92 -14.49 -1.20
N GLU A 43 1.03 -15.38 -1.63
CA GLU A 43 -0.34 -15.05 -2.03
C GLU A 43 -1.25 -15.08 -0.79
N LEU A 44 -1.38 -13.91 -0.14
CA LEU A 44 -2.15 -13.76 1.09
C LEU A 44 -3.23 -12.70 0.92
N GLY A 45 -4.39 -12.95 1.54
CA GLY A 45 -5.41 -11.93 1.69
C GLY A 45 -4.87 -10.74 2.47
N CYS A 46 -5.01 -9.55 1.91
CA CYS A 46 -4.54 -8.32 2.54
C CYS A 46 -5.52 -7.16 2.33
N PHE A 47 -5.47 -6.23 3.28
CA PHE A 47 -6.26 -5.00 3.28
C PHE A 47 -5.32 -3.83 3.51
N VAL A 48 -5.51 -2.76 2.75
CA VAL A 48 -4.84 -1.49 2.98
C VAL A 48 -5.87 -0.49 3.48
N THR A 49 -5.58 0.06 4.66
CA THR A 49 -6.42 1.05 5.32
C THR A 49 -5.65 2.35 5.48
N LEU A 50 -6.26 3.45 5.05
CA LEU A 50 -5.72 4.80 5.17
C LEU A 50 -6.40 5.51 6.33
N HIS A 51 -5.60 6.08 7.22
CA HIS A 51 -6.08 6.91 8.32
C HIS A 51 -5.41 8.28 8.25
N LYS A 52 -6.16 9.32 8.59
CA LYS A 52 -5.60 10.63 8.94
C LYS A 52 -4.84 10.52 10.27
N LYS A 53 -3.95 11.48 10.55
CA LYS A 53 -3.23 11.55 11.84
C LYS A 53 -4.14 11.65 13.06
N ASN A 54 -5.36 12.16 12.90
CA ASN A 54 -6.37 12.18 13.97
C ASN A 54 -7.07 10.82 14.19
N GLY A 55 -6.69 9.78 13.44
CA GLY A 55 -7.27 8.43 13.52
C GLY A 55 -8.50 8.20 12.63
N GLU A 56 -8.96 9.21 11.88
CA GLU A 56 -10.13 9.09 11.02
C GLU A 56 -9.85 8.24 9.78
N LEU A 57 -10.72 7.26 9.52
CA LEU A 57 -10.66 6.41 8.34
C LEU A 57 -10.92 7.22 7.06
N CYS A 58 -10.04 7.07 6.07
CA CYS A 58 -10.12 7.77 4.78
C CYS A 58 -10.19 6.83 3.57
N GLY A 59 -10.03 5.53 3.78
CA GLY A 59 -10.10 4.55 2.71
C GLY A 59 -9.74 3.17 3.24
N CYS A 60 -10.44 2.14 2.79
CA CYS A 60 -10.12 0.76 3.10
C CYS A 60 -10.54 -0.16 1.96
N ILE A 61 -9.56 -0.77 1.31
CA ILE A 61 -9.77 -1.73 0.22
C ILE A 61 -8.81 -2.91 0.42
N GLY A 62 -9.32 -4.11 0.16
CA GLY A 62 -8.57 -5.35 0.31
C GLY A 62 -9.25 -6.52 -0.35
N ASN A 63 -8.61 -7.68 -0.28
CA ASN A 63 -9.17 -8.92 -0.73
C ASN A 63 -8.85 -10.04 0.28
N LEU A 64 -9.78 -11.00 0.40
CA LEU A 64 -9.65 -12.12 1.34
C LEU A 64 -8.82 -13.27 0.78
N TRP A 65 -8.79 -13.42 -0.55
CA TRP A 65 -8.30 -14.63 -1.20
C TRP A 65 -6.85 -14.56 -1.67
N GLY A 66 -6.17 -13.41 -1.54
CA GLY A 66 -4.78 -13.27 -1.95
C GLY A 66 -4.61 -13.49 -3.44
N LYS A 67 -5.14 -12.58 -4.26
CA LYS A 67 -5.15 -12.72 -5.74
C LYS A 67 -3.77 -12.67 -6.42
N GLY A 68 -2.71 -12.52 -5.64
CA GLY A 68 -1.33 -12.49 -6.10
C GLY A 68 -0.36 -12.19 -4.95
N PRO A 69 0.94 -12.10 -5.26
CA PRO A 69 1.98 -11.81 -4.28
C PRO A 69 1.72 -10.50 -3.53
N LEU A 70 2.00 -10.46 -2.22
CA LEU A 70 1.88 -9.23 -1.41
C LEU A 70 2.61 -8.02 -2.03
N LEU A 71 3.80 -8.26 -2.61
CA LEU A 71 4.59 -7.27 -3.36
C LEU A 71 3.78 -6.56 -4.46
N GLU A 72 2.89 -7.28 -5.13
CA GLU A 72 2.09 -6.74 -6.23
C GLU A 72 0.72 -6.23 -5.76
N GLU A 73 0.12 -6.92 -4.80
CA GLU A 73 -1.22 -6.59 -4.32
C GLU A 73 -1.22 -5.34 -3.45
N ILE A 74 -0.22 -5.14 -2.57
CA ILE A 74 -0.20 -3.97 -1.68
C ILE A 74 -0.20 -2.64 -2.45
N PRO A 75 0.66 -2.42 -3.48
CA PRO A 75 0.60 -1.19 -4.28
C PRO A 75 -0.76 -0.95 -4.95
N LYS A 76 -1.39 -2.02 -5.47
CA LYS A 76 -2.71 -1.94 -6.12
C LYS A 76 -3.79 -1.57 -5.11
N LEU A 77 -3.81 -2.25 -3.97
CA LEU A 77 -4.78 -2.02 -2.90
C LEU A 77 -4.60 -0.66 -2.24
N ALA A 78 -3.36 -0.17 -2.08
CA ALA A 78 -3.09 1.17 -1.57
C ALA A 78 -3.70 2.25 -2.47
N ARG A 79 -3.47 2.15 -3.79
CA ARG A 79 -4.08 3.07 -4.76
C ARG A 79 -5.61 2.95 -4.76
N ALA A 80 -6.14 1.74 -4.71
CA ALA A 80 -7.59 1.54 -4.63
C ALA A 80 -8.20 2.13 -3.35
N ALA A 81 -7.54 1.96 -2.20
CA ALA A 81 -7.98 2.57 -0.95
C ALA A 81 -7.92 4.10 -0.99
N ALA A 82 -6.95 4.69 -1.71
CA ALA A 82 -6.80 6.13 -1.84
C ALA A 82 -7.79 6.76 -2.83
N PHE A 83 -8.13 6.09 -3.93
CA PHE A 83 -8.82 6.74 -5.06
C PHE A 83 -10.10 6.04 -5.51
N SER A 84 -10.36 4.81 -5.04
CA SER A 84 -11.46 3.96 -5.54
C SER A 84 -12.41 3.49 -4.44
N ASP A 85 -12.20 3.89 -3.18
CA ASP A 85 -13.17 3.64 -2.12
C ASP A 85 -14.37 4.60 -2.28
N PRO A 86 -15.57 4.11 -2.65
CA PRO A 86 -16.71 4.97 -2.98
C PRO A 86 -17.29 5.70 -1.77
N ARG A 87 -16.84 5.37 -0.54
CA ARG A 87 -17.28 6.01 0.70
C ARG A 87 -16.55 7.32 0.98
N PHE A 88 -15.39 7.52 0.36
CA PHE A 88 -14.50 8.65 0.64
C PHE A 88 -14.17 9.42 -0.64
N HIS A 89 -13.75 10.66 -0.47
CA HIS A 89 -13.22 11.43 -1.59
C HIS A 89 -11.82 10.92 -1.94
N PRO A 90 -11.42 10.96 -3.22
CA PRO A 90 -10.06 10.61 -3.62
C PRO A 90 -9.03 11.42 -2.82
N LEU A 91 -8.00 10.72 -2.33
CA LEU A 91 -6.90 11.31 -1.58
C LEU A 91 -6.23 12.43 -2.38
N LYS A 92 -5.97 13.57 -1.73
CA LYS A 92 -5.21 14.67 -2.34
C LYS A 92 -3.74 14.60 -1.96
N GLN A 93 -2.88 15.21 -2.77
CA GLN A 93 -1.44 15.18 -2.55
C GLN A 93 -1.05 15.77 -1.19
N GLU A 94 -1.73 16.83 -0.76
CA GLU A 94 -1.46 17.51 0.51
C GLU A 94 -1.78 16.63 1.73
N GLU A 95 -2.69 15.68 1.58
CA GLU A 95 -3.09 14.75 2.65
C GLU A 95 -2.06 13.64 2.89
N LEU A 96 -1.15 13.38 1.93
CA LEU A 96 -0.14 12.33 2.05
C LEU A 96 1.04 12.72 2.96
N SER A 97 1.35 14.01 3.05
CA SER A 97 2.34 14.58 3.99
C SER A 97 1.81 14.70 5.42
N CYS A 98 0.49 14.64 5.56
CA CYS A 98 -0.22 15.03 6.76
C CYS A 98 -0.45 13.93 7.76
#